data_AF-A0A7V3FBX6-F1
#
_entry.id   AF-A0A7V3FBX6-F1
#
_cell.length_a   1.000
_cell.length_b   1.000
_cell.length_c   1.000
_cell.angle_alpha   90.00
_cell.angle_beta   90.00
_cell.angle_gamma   90.00
#
_symmetry.space_group_name_H-M   'P 1'
#
loop_
_entity.id
_entity.type
_entity.pdbx_description
1 polymer ?
#
loop_
_entity_poly.entity_id
_entity_poly.type
_entity_poly.pdbx_seq_one_letter_code
_entity_poly.pdbx_strand_id
1 'polypeptide(L)'
;MTATSRRTLGLILTAAGLVGLVGISRVFVGPGSRSGLRPVWAPFGDGQAGWACSAPELPGQTVDVALSDMGGMMTGGRMMSVTATPSTVSAGDVSFRAWNSGMMTHELVVLPLPAAGPGTRPVGSDGRVSEAGSLGEASRSCGEGSGEGIAPGATGWVTLHLDPGPYELICNLPGHYAMGMFTELDVS
;
A
#
# COMPACT_ATOMS: atom_id res chain seq x y z
N MET A 1 24.72 76.70 18.65
CA MET A 1 24.54 77.49 17.42
C MET A 1 24.44 76.52 16.25
N THR A 2 23.40 76.68 15.41
CA THR A 2 23.28 76.32 13.97
C THR A 2 23.54 74.87 13.53
N ALA A 3 22.50 74.12 13.11
CA ALA A 3 21.92 74.04 11.74
C ALA A 3 22.83 73.22 10.77
N THR A 4 22.38 72.30 9.92
CA THR A 4 21.25 72.36 8.98
C THR A 4 21.02 70.96 8.37
N SER A 5 19.75 70.57 8.21
CA SER A 5 19.26 69.46 7.39
C SER A 5 19.09 69.87 5.92
N ARG A 6 19.39 68.98 4.96
CA ARG A 6 18.90 69.02 3.56
C ARG A 6 18.67 67.57 3.07
N ARG A 7 17.42 67.18 2.79
CA ARG A 7 16.71 67.09 1.47
C ARG A 7 17.23 65.90 0.64
N THR A 8 16.43 65.04 -0.02
CA THR A 8 15.22 65.26 -0.86
C THR A 8 14.69 63.86 -1.26
N LEU A 9 13.39 63.53 -1.11
CA LEU A 9 12.25 63.65 -2.05
C LEU A 9 12.03 62.45 -2.99
N GLY A 10 10.78 61.94 -3.02
CA GLY A 10 10.26 61.06 -4.07
C GLY A 10 8.85 60.56 -3.77
N LEU A 11 7.83 61.36 -4.12
CA LEU A 11 6.39 61.12 -3.94
C LEU A 11 5.73 61.17 -5.32
N ILE A 12 4.93 60.17 -5.70
CA ILE A 12 4.04 60.15 -6.89
C ILE A 12 2.76 59.40 -6.47
N LEU A 13 1.64 60.06 -6.12
CA LEU A 13 0.49 60.52 -6.96
C LEU A 13 -0.30 59.37 -7.65
N THR A 14 -1.38 58.85 -7.06
CA THR A 14 -2.84 59.20 -7.18
C THR A 14 -3.61 58.63 -8.39
N ALA A 15 -4.73 57.92 -8.12
CA ALA A 15 -6.02 57.93 -8.86
C ALA A 15 -7.05 57.05 -8.08
N ALA A 16 -8.18 57.53 -7.56
CA ALA A 16 -9.47 57.83 -8.21
C ALA A 16 -10.07 56.61 -8.96
N GLY A 17 -11.33 56.15 -8.80
CA GLY A 17 -12.53 56.65 -8.12
C GLY A 17 -13.66 55.59 -8.19
N LEU A 18 -14.77 55.87 -7.50
CA LEU A 18 -15.99 55.06 -7.29
C LEU A 18 -16.82 54.77 -8.55
N VAL A 19 -17.61 53.67 -8.51
CA VAL A 19 -19.03 53.44 -8.96
C VAL A 19 -19.23 51.90 -8.97
N GLY A 20 -20.30 51.22 -8.54
CA GLY A 20 -21.63 51.54 -8.03
C GLY A 20 -22.43 50.24 -7.83
N LEU A 21 -23.27 50.23 -6.78
CA LEU A 21 -24.53 49.50 -6.52
C LEU A 21 -24.86 48.09 -7.11
N VAL A 22 -25.22 47.21 -6.17
CA VAL A 22 -26.43 46.34 -6.12
C VAL A 22 -26.60 45.22 -7.16
N GLY A 23 -26.67 44.00 -6.63
CA GLY A 23 -27.22 42.84 -7.33
C GLY A 23 -27.17 41.57 -6.50
N ILE A 24 -28.09 41.43 -5.54
CA ILE A 24 -28.40 40.14 -4.92
C ILE A 24 -29.00 39.23 -6.00
N SER A 25 -28.31 38.16 -6.39
CA SER A 25 -28.90 37.11 -7.23
C SER A 25 -28.25 35.75 -6.99
N ARG A 26 -28.98 34.97 -6.19
CA ARG A 26 -29.18 33.51 -6.18
C ARG A 26 -28.11 32.62 -6.82
N VAL A 27 -27.54 31.78 -5.96
CA VAL A 27 -26.78 30.57 -6.29
C VAL A 27 -27.65 29.62 -7.12
N PHE A 28 -27.23 29.35 -8.36
CA PHE A 28 -27.59 28.13 -9.09
C PHE A 28 -26.39 27.18 -9.04
N VAL A 29 -26.56 26.05 -8.35
CA VAL A 29 -25.65 24.90 -8.45
C VAL A 29 -26.02 24.16 -9.73
N GLY A 30 -25.08 24.09 -10.67
CA GLY A 30 -25.10 23.16 -11.79
C GLY A 30 -23.81 22.32 -11.75
N PRO A 31 -23.85 21.01 -12.05
CA PRO A 31 -22.69 20.14 -11.99
C PRO A 31 -21.91 20.25 -13.30
N GLY A 32 -20.60 20.50 -13.21
CA GLY A 32 -19.76 20.55 -14.40
C GLY A 32 -18.38 21.14 -14.13
N SER A 33 -17.41 20.23 -13.98
CA SER A 33 -15.99 20.35 -14.29
C SER A 33 -15.34 21.73 -14.22
N ARG A 34 -14.48 21.93 -13.20
CA ARG A 34 -13.44 22.96 -13.25
C ARG A 34 -12.10 22.35 -12.85
N SER A 35 -11.24 22.23 -13.85
CA SER A 35 -9.79 22.13 -13.70
C SER A 35 -9.32 23.20 -12.71
N GLY A 36 -8.93 22.76 -11.52
CA GLY A 36 -8.41 23.64 -10.47
C GLY A 36 -6.99 24.08 -10.80
N LEU A 37 -6.81 25.39 -10.91
CA LEU A 37 -5.51 26.06 -10.98
C LEU A 37 -4.72 25.78 -9.69
N ARG A 38 -3.48 25.28 -9.81
CA ARG A 38 -2.57 25.07 -8.68
C ARG A 38 -1.97 26.42 -8.22
N PRO A 39 -1.97 26.75 -6.91
CA PRO A 39 -1.35 27.97 -6.41
C PRO A 39 0.19 27.86 -6.35
N VAL A 40 0.87 28.96 -6.68
CA VAL A 40 2.30 29.04 -7.01
C VAL A 40 3.25 29.09 -5.79
N TRP A 41 2.86 28.51 -4.66
CA TRP A 41 3.67 28.55 -3.43
C TRP A 41 3.58 27.26 -2.59
N ALA A 42 3.90 26.12 -3.20
CA ALA A 42 4.22 24.90 -2.44
C ALA A 42 5.74 24.68 -2.48
N PRO A 43 6.49 24.90 -1.39
CA PRO A 43 7.92 24.65 -1.37
C PRO A 43 8.20 23.15 -1.15
N PHE A 44 9.11 22.61 -1.95
CA PHE A 44 9.72 21.27 -1.86
C PHE A 44 8.87 20.07 -2.28
N GLY A 45 9.07 19.70 -3.56
CA GLY A 45 9.21 18.32 -4.01
C GLY A 45 7.94 17.50 -4.05
N ASP A 46 7.64 16.95 -5.23
CA ASP A 46 6.69 15.86 -5.41
C ASP A 46 7.19 14.62 -4.63
N GLY A 47 6.99 14.63 -3.32
CA GLY A 47 7.22 13.51 -2.42
C GLY A 47 6.15 12.48 -2.70
N GLN A 48 6.47 11.53 -3.57
CA GLN A 48 5.82 10.24 -3.80
C GLN A 48 4.33 10.21 -3.40
N ALA A 49 3.45 10.44 -4.37
CA ALA A 49 2.08 9.96 -4.28
C ALA A 49 2.16 8.44 -4.03
N GLY A 50 1.97 8.06 -2.76
CA GLY A 50 2.14 6.70 -2.28
C GLY A 50 1.29 5.74 -3.10
N TRP A 51 1.83 4.55 -3.35
CA TRP A 51 1.22 3.51 -4.17
C TRP A 51 0.05 2.85 -3.44
N ALA A 52 -0.84 3.64 -2.83
CA ALA A 52 -2.03 3.15 -2.17
C ALA A 52 -3.07 2.80 -3.24
N CYS A 53 -2.92 1.60 -3.79
CA CYS A 53 -3.89 0.98 -4.68
C CYS A 53 -4.69 -0.06 -3.89
N SER A 54 -6.00 -0.08 -4.11
CA SER A 54 -6.90 -1.12 -3.62
C SER A 54 -7.07 -2.19 -4.69
N ALA A 55 -7.17 -3.46 -4.28
CA ALA A 55 -7.62 -4.51 -5.18
C ALA A 55 -9.04 -4.20 -5.73
N PRO A 56 -9.38 -4.65 -6.94
CA PRO A 56 -10.76 -4.61 -7.44
C PRO A 56 -11.66 -5.56 -6.64
N GLU A 57 -12.93 -5.66 -7.02
CA GLU A 57 -13.79 -6.74 -6.54
C GLU A 57 -13.22 -8.09 -7.01
N LEU A 58 -12.93 -8.98 -6.06
CA LEU A 58 -12.31 -10.27 -6.31
C LEU A 58 -13.37 -11.38 -6.28
N PRO A 59 -13.26 -12.41 -7.13
CA PRO A 59 -14.16 -13.54 -7.12
C PRO A 59 -13.95 -14.43 -5.88
N GLY A 60 -14.95 -15.25 -5.55
CA GLY A 60 -14.85 -16.25 -4.50
C GLY A 60 -14.72 -15.68 -3.08
N GLN A 61 -14.19 -16.47 -2.16
CA GLN A 61 -13.92 -16.02 -0.79
C GLN A 61 -12.64 -15.19 -0.77
N THR A 62 -12.63 -14.05 -0.08
CA THR A 62 -11.42 -13.23 0.05
C THR A 62 -10.71 -13.49 1.37
N VAL A 63 -9.41 -13.77 1.29
CA VAL A 63 -8.47 -13.77 2.41
C VAL A 63 -7.65 -12.49 2.34
N ASP A 64 -7.82 -11.63 3.34
CA ASP A 64 -6.98 -10.45 3.52
C ASP A 64 -5.65 -10.85 4.15
N VAL A 65 -4.55 -10.54 3.48
CA VAL A 65 -3.20 -10.86 3.91
C VAL A 65 -2.42 -9.58 4.19
N ALA A 66 -1.96 -9.39 5.42
CA ALA A 66 -1.07 -8.31 5.80
C ALA A 66 0.38 -8.80 5.84
N LEU A 67 1.25 -8.12 5.11
CA LEU A 67 2.70 -8.35 5.05
C LEU A 67 3.40 -7.21 5.79
N SER A 68 4.29 -7.53 6.74
CA SER A 68 4.88 -6.52 7.63
C SER A 68 6.33 -6.83 8.00
N ASP A 69 7.15 -5.79 8.01
CA ASP A 69 8.52 -5.73 8.53
C ASP A 69 8.59 -5.98 10.05
N MET A 70 7.45 -5.86 10.74
CA MET A 70 7.35 -6.06 12.18
C MET A 70 6.54 -7.32 12.45
N GLY A 71 7.16 -8.27 13.15
CA GLY A 71 6.47 -9.34 13.84
C GLY A 71 5.95 -8.85 15.20
N GLY A 72 4.72 -9.23 15.54
CA GLY A 72 4.17 -8.93 16.85
C GLY A 72 4.82 -9.79 17.93
N MET A 73 4.87 -9.30 19.17
CA MET A 73 5.23 -10.14 20.34
C MET A 73 4.31 -11.38 20.43
N MET A 74 3.08 -11.27 19.93
CA MET A 74 2.10 -12.36 19.84
C MET A 74 2.41 -13.38 18.73
N THR A 75 3.30 -13.07 17.79
CA THR A 75 3.70 -13.96 16.69
C THR A 75 4.91 -14.82 17.07
N GLY A 76 5.10 -15.11 18.36
CA GLY A 76 6.17 -15.99 18.85
C GLY A 76 7.59 -15.42 18.73
N GLY A 77 7.74 -14.09 18.80
CA GLY A 77 9.06 -13.43 18.76
C GLY A 77 9.69 -13.35 17.37
N ARG A 78 8.91 -13.52 16.31
CA ARG A 78 9.37 -13.31 14.93
C ARG A 78 9.66 -11.85 14.64
N MET A 79 10.60 -11.62 13.73
CA MET A 79 11.03 -10.26 13.35
C MET A 79 10.09 -9.67 12.31
N MET A 80 9.52 -10.49 11.42
CA MET A 80 8.56 -10.10 10.38
C MET A 80 7.28 -10.94 10.48
N SER A 81 6.23 -10.57 9.75
CA SER A 81 4.98 -11.33 9.76
C SER A 81 4.23 -11.37 8.43
N VAL A 82 3.54 -12.48 8.23
CA VAL A 82 2.41 -12.65 7.30
C VAL A 82 1.21 -12.97 8.16
N THR A 83 0.11 -12.25 8.02
CA THR A 83 -1.14 -12.53 8.75
C THR A 83 -2.28 -12.67 7.77
N ALA A 84 -3.05 -13.74 7.89
CA ALA A 84 -4.21 -14.01 7.04
C ALA A 84 -5.51 -13.85 7.83
N THR A 85 -6.50 -13.18 7.26
CA THR A 85 -7.83 -13.01 7.86
C THR A 85 -8.90 -13.18 6.78
N PRO A 86 -9.81 -14.16 6.92
CA PRO A 86 -9.81 -15.22 7.94
C PRO A 86 -8.63 -16.20 7.74
N SER A 87 -8.30 -16.95 8.79
CA SER A 87 -7.30 -18.05 8.73
C SER A 87 -7.90 -19.40 8.33
N THR A 88 -9.22 -19.45 8.13
CA THR A 88 -9.96 -20.62 7.67
C THR A 88 -10.98 -20.17 6.63
N VAL A 89 -11.02 -20.86 5.49
CA VAL A 89 -11.97 -20.61 4.39
C VAL A 89 -12.55 -21.93 3.88
N SER A 90 -13.62 -21.87 3.10
CA SER A 90 -14.10 -23.07 2.39
C SER A 90 -13.30 -23.34 1.12
N ALA A 91 -13.21 -24.60 0.71
CA ALA A 91 -12.62 -25.00 -0.57
C ALA A 91 -13.31 -24.37 -1.79
N GLY A 92 -12.56 -24.28 -2.89
CA GLY A 92 -12.98 -23.64 -4.14
C GLY A 92 -12.16 -22.39 -4.46
N ASP A 93 -12.78 -21.40 -5.09
CA ASP A 93 -12.10 -20.17 -5.49
C ASP A 93 -11.85 -19.26 -4.28
N VAL A 94 -10.57 -19.07 -3.97
CA VAL A 94 -10.07 -18.23 -2.89
C VAL A 94 -9.20 -17.12 -3.47
N SER A 95 -9.58 -15.89 -3.21
CA SER A 95 -8.84 -14.70 -3.59
C SER A 95 -8.01 -14.19 -2.42
N PHE A 96 -6.70 -14.08 -2.64
CA PHE A 96 -5.79 -13.48 -1.67
C PHE A 96 -5.58 -12.02 -2.02
N ARG A 97 -5.86 -11.14 -1.05
CA ARG A 97 -5.57 -9.70 -1.16
C ARG A 97 -4.41 -9.37 -0.23
N ALA A 98 -3.21 -9.26 -0.79
CA ALA A 98 -1.97 -9.05 -0.06
C ALA A 98 -1.61 -7.57 0.00
N TRP A 99 -1.76 -6.97 1.19
CA TRP A 99 -1.35 -5.60 1.46
C TRP A 99 0.02 -5.57 2.12
N ASN A 100 0.94 -4.81 1.54
CA ASN A 100 2.22 -4.52 2.15
C ASN A 100 2.11 -3.32 3.10
N SER A 101 2.09 -3.61 4.40
CA SER A 101 2.05 -2.63 5.48
C SER A 101 3.45 -2.23 6.00
N GLY A 102 4.51 -2.89 5.51
CA GLY A 102 5.89 -2.60 5.83
C GLY A 102 6.52 -1.51 4.95
N MET A 103 7.81 -1.30 5.18
CA MET A 103 8.70 -0.43 4.41
C MET A 103 9.61 -1.22 3.46
N MET A 104 9.75 -2.54 3.64
CA MET A 104 10.41 -3.42 2.66
C MET A 104 9.44 -3.89 1.59
N THR A 105 9.98 -4.38 0.47
CA THR A 105 9.16 -5.09 -0.53
C THR A 105 8.77 -6.46 0.04
N HIS A 106 7.53 -6.89 -0.21
CA HIS A 106 7.04 -8.19 0.22
C HIS A 106 6.32 -8.90 -0.92
N GLU A 107 6.10 -10.19 -0.76
CA GLU A 107 5.28 -10.99 -1.68
C GLU A 107 4.46 -11.99 -0.89
N LEU A 108 3.46 -12.58 -1.54
CA LEU A 108 2.71 -13.69 -1.01
C LEU A 108 2.84 -14.88 -1.97
N VAL A 109 3.27 -16.03 -1.46
CA VAL A 109 3.29 -17.31 -2.17
C VAL A 109 2.44 -18.31 -1.39
N VAL A 110 1.60 -19.08 -2.10
CA VAL A 110 0.69 -20.07 -1.51
C VAL A 110 1.22 -21.47 -1.78
N LEU A 111 1.57 -22.20 -0.72
CA LEU A 111 2.16 -23.54 -0.79
C LEU A 111 1.35 -24.53 0.06
N PRO A 112 1.32 -25.83 -0.27
CA PRO A 112 0.84 -26.86 0.65
C PRO A 112 1.63 -26.84 1.96
N LEU A 113 0.96 -26.99 3.10
CA LEU A 113 1.63 -26.99 4.41
C LEU A 113 2.59 -28.19 4.54
N PRO A 114 3.86 -28.00 4.97
CA PRO A 114 4.76 -29.10 5.25
C PRO A 114 4.23 -29.97 6.40
N ALA A 115 4.48 -31.28 6.35
CA ALA A 115 4.06 -32.20 7.41
C ALA A 115 4.65 -31.86 8.79
N ALA A 116 5.80 -31.18 8.84
CA ALA A 116 6.42 -30.71 10.07
C ALA A 116 5.79 -29.42 10.63
N GLY A 117 4.84 -28.81 9.91
CA GLY A 117 4.16 -27.57 10.29
C GLY A 117 4.71 -26.31 9.61
N PRO A 118 4.09 -25.15 9.86
CA PRO A 118 4.51 -23.89 9.26
C PRO A 118 5.88 -23.48 9.79
N GLY A 119 6.73 -22.89 8.94
CA GLY A 119 8.05 -22.38 9.34
C GLY A 119 9.17 -23.40 9.32
N THR A 120 8.88 -24.63 8.89
CA THR A 120 9.84 -25.74 8.97
C THR A 120 10.61 -25.99 7.68
N ARG A 121 10.28 -25.31 6.58
CA ARG A 121 11.01 -25.42 5.31
C ARG A 121 12.48 -25.03 5.48
N PRO A 122 13.42 -25.78 4.87
CA PRO A 122 14.83 -25.44 4.89
C PRO A 122 15.10 -24.20 4.04
N VAL A 123 15.86 -23.26 4.61
CA VAL A 123 16.30 -22.05 3.91
C VAL A 123 17.61 -22.34 3.19
N GLY A 124 17.63 -22.10 1.88
CA GLY A 124 18.79 -22.24 1.02
C GLY A 124 19.83 -21.14 1.23
N SER A 125 20.98 -21.30 0.57
CA SER A 125 22.09 -20.34 0.66
C SER A 125 21.77 -18.95 0.08
N ASP A 126 20.75 -18.86 -0.77
CA ASP A 126 20.25 -17.60 -1.32
C ASP A 126 19.22 -16.91 -0.41
N GLY A 127 18.95 -17.47 0.77
CA GLY A 127 17.99 -16.95 1.74
C GLY A 127 16.54 -17.29 1.43
N ARG A 128 16.27 -18.15 0.44
CA ARG A 128 14.91 -18.57 0.06
C ARG A 128 14.60 -20.00 0.46
N VAL A 129 13.32 -20.34 0.48
CA VAL A 129 12.85 -21.73 0.55
C VAL A 129 12.44 -22.22 -0.84
N SER A 130 12.36 -23.54 -1.01
CA SER A 130 11.82 -24.13 -2.24
C SER A 130 10.33 -23.84 -2.38
N GLU A 131 9.94 -23.32 -3.55
CA GLU A 131 8.54 -23.10 -3.96
C GLU A 131 7.98 -24.26 -4.77
N ALA A 132 8.65 -25.42 -4.77
CA ALA A 132 8.13 -26.60 -5.44
C ALA A 132 6.73 -26.94 -4.90
N GLY A 133 5.75 -27.02 -5.80
CA GLY A 133 4.35 -27.22 -5.45
C GLY A 133 3.58 -25.93 -5.12
N SER A 134 4.14 -24.74 -5.38
CA SER A 134 3.41 -23.47 -5.30
C SER A 134 2.16 -23.52 -6.18
N LEU A 135 1.05 -23.04 -5.61
CA LEU A 135 -0.22 -22.91 -6.33
C LEU A 135 -0.36 -21.56 -7.02
N GLY A 136 0.42 -20.57 -6.58
CA GLY A 136 0.44 -19.23 -7.14
C GLY A 136 0.94 -18.21 -6.14
N GLU A 137 1.01 -16.97 -6.62
CA GLU A 137 1.56 -15.85 -5.85
C GLU A 137 0.85 -14.53 -6.17
N ALA A 138 0.92 -13.61 -5.21
CA ALA A 138 0.68 -12.19 -5.41
C ALA A 138 1.99 -11.45 -5.12
N SER A 139 2.69 -11.07 -6.19
CA SER A 139 3.96 -10.34 -6.15
C SER A 139 3.95 -9.12 -7.09
N ARG A 140 2.81 -8.79 -7.71
CA ARG A 140 2.65 -7.58 -8.51
C ARG A 140 2.11 -6.42 -7.67
N SER A 141 2.90 -5.36 -7.55
CA SER A 141 2.41 -4.09 -7.01
C SER A 141 1.22 -3.56 -7.82
N CYS A 142 0.09 -3.31 -7.15
CA CYS A 142 -1.13 -2.78 -7.76
C CYS A 142 -1.68 -3.64 -8.91
N GLY A 143 -1.51 -4.96 -8.81
CA GLY A 143 -1.99 -5.86 -9.84
C GLY A 143 -2.14 -7.30 -9.37
N GLU A 144 -2.61 -8.11 -10.30
CA GLU A 144 -2.83 -9.53 -10.12
C GLU A 144 -1.55 -10.34 -10.40
N GLY A 145 -1.34 -11.39 -9.62
CA GLY A 145 -0.38 -12.45 -9.90
C GLY A 145 1.09 -12.04 -9.69
N SER A 146 1.94 -12.63 -10.54
CA SER A 146 3.40 -12.50 -10.47
C SER A 146 3.93 -11.11 -10.84
N GLY A 147 5.00 -10.72 -10.15
CA GLY A 147 5.79 -9.52 -10.34
C GLY A 147 7.12 -9.59 -9.57
N GLU A 148 7.73 -8.44 -9.30
CA GLU A 148 9.02 -8.34 -8.60
C GLU A 148 8.87 -8.12 -7.08
N GLY A 149 7.64 -8.20 -6.59
CA GLY A 149 7.22 -7.87 -5.23
C GLY A 149 6.21 -6.71 -5.15
N ILE A 150 5.49 -6.70 -4.04
CA ILE A 150 4.54 -5.68 -3.63
C ILE A 150 5.33 -4.60 -2.88
N ALA A 151 5.36 -3.40 -3.43
CA ALA A 151 6.03 -2.24 -2.85
C ALA A 151 5.34 -1.75 -1.56
N PRO A 152 6.04 -0.98 -0.72
CA PRO A 152 5.48 -0.41 0.50
C PRO A 152 4.17 0.34 0.27
N GLY A 153 3.14 -0.01 1.04
CA GLY A 153 1.81 0.58 0.95
C GLY A 153 0.94 0.10 -0.22
N ALA A 154 1.45 -0.74 -1.11
CA ALA A 154 0.71 -1.30 -2.24
C ALA A 154 -0.04 -2.59 -1.87
N THR A 155 -1.01 -2.93 -2.72
CA THR A 155 -1.74 -4.21 -2.65
C THR A 155 -1.48 -5.00 -3.93
N GLY A 156 -1.19 -6.29 -3.79
CA GLY A 156 -1.25 -7.28 -4.87
C GLY A 156 -2.35 -8.30 -4.59
N TRP A 157 -2.79 -9.03 -5.60
CA TRP A 157 -3.81 -10.07 -5.41
C TRP A 157 -3.66 -11.26 -6.35
N VAL A 158 -4.26 -12.38 -6.00
CA VAL A 158 -4.35 -13.58 -6.86
C VAL A 158 -5.58 -14.39 -6.47
N THR A 159 -6.28 -14.96 -7.44
CA THR A 159 -7.35 -15.93 -7.20
C THR A 159 -6.86 -17.33 -7.53
N LEU A 160 -7.00 -18.26 -6.59
CA LEU A 160 -6.59 -19.65 -6.74
C LEU A 160 -7.78 -20.57 -6.45
N HIS A 161 -7.85 -21.69 -7.15
CA HIS A 161 -8.75 -22.78 -6.79
C HIS A 161 -8.04 -23.69 -5.79
N LEU A 162 -8.55 -23.78 -4.57
CA LEU A 162 -7.94 -24.55 -3.48
C LEU A 162 -8.81 -25.74 -3.09
N ASP A 163 -8.20 -26.93 -3.11
CA ASP A 163 -8.79 -28.13 -2.52
C ASP A 163 -8.77 -28.05 -0.98
N PRO A 164 -9.64 -28.81 -0.28
CA PRO A 164 -9.57 -28.90 1.18
C PRO A 164 -8.20 -29.38 1.65
N GLY A 165 -7.64 -28.70 2.65
CA GLY A 165 -6.36 -29.03 3.25
C GLY A 165 -5.64 -27.82 3.84
N PRO A 166 -4.54 -28.07 4.57
CA PRO A 166 -3.74 -27.01 5.15
C PRO A 166 -2.73 -26.44 4.14
N TYR A 167 -2.61 -25.13 4.13
CA TYR A 167 -1.68 -24.35 3.32
C TYR A 167 -0.77 -23.49 4.18
N GLU A 168 0.37 -23.13 3.61
CA GLU A 168 1.30 -22.16 4.15
C GLU A 168 1.40 -20.97 3.21
N LEU A 169 1.11 -19.79 3.75
CA LEU A 169 1.25 -18.51 3.08
C LEU A 169 2.59 -17.91 3.49
N ILE A 170 3.45 -17.61 2.53
CA ILE A 170 4.82 -17.13 2.81
C ILE A 170 5.18 -15.87 2.04
N CYS A 171 6.20 -15.15 2.50
CA CYS A 171 7.01 -14.28 1.64
C CYS A 171 8.38 -14.94 1.46
N ASN A 172 8.78 -15.17 0.21
CA ASN A 172 10.00 -15.91 -0.12
C ASN A 172 11.12 -15.01 -0.66
N LEU A 173 11.00 -13.70 -0.49
CA LEU A 173 12.12 -12.79 -0.73
C LEU A 173 13.31 -13.15 0.19
N PRO A 174 14.56 -12.95 -0.25
CA PRO A 174 15.74 -13.41 0.49
C PRO A 174 15.74 -13.02 1.97
N GLY A 175 15.71 -14.02 2.84
CA GLY A 175 15.74 -13.87 4.31
C GLY A 175 14.38 -13.67 4.97
N HIS A 176 13.33 -13.32 4.23
CA HIS A 176 12.02 -12.95 4.80
C HIS A 176 11.35 -14.13 5.51
N TYR A 177 11.32 -15.30 4.86
CA TYR A 177 10.80 -16.52 5.48
C TYR A 177 11.55 -16.87 6.78
N ALA A 178 12.90 -16.80 6.77
CA ALA A 178 13.73 -17.06 7.94
C ALA A 178 13.48 -16.09 9.10
N MET A 179 13.08 -14.85 8.79
CA MET A 179 12.69 -13.82 9.77
C MET A 179 11.24 -13.97 10.26
N GLY A 180 10.50 -14.95 9.75
CA GLY A 180 9.17 -15.29 10.21
C GLY A 180 8.02 -14.91 9.28
N MET A 181 8.28 -14.62 8.00
CA MET A 181 7.19 -14.33 7.05
C MET A 181 6.50 -15.60 6.52
N PHE A 182 5.73 -16.24 7.40
CA PHE A 182 4.87 -17.36 7.06
C PHE A 182 3.66 -17.45 8.00
N THR A 183 2.53 -17.94 7.51
CA THR A 183 1.36 -18.30 8.34
C THR A 183 0.64 -19.49 7.74
N GLU A 184 -0.10 -20.22 8.57
CA GLU A 184 -0.99 -21.27 8.12
C GLU A 184 -2.33 -20.71 7.66
N LEU A 185 -2.93 -21.35 6.66
CA LEU A 185 -4.30 -21.17 6.22
C LEU A 185 -4.97 -22.55 6.14
N ASP A 186 -6.11 -22.70 6.78
CA ASP A 186 -6.93 -23.91 6.67
C ASP A 186 -8.02 -23.75 5.60
N VAL A 187 -8.18 -24.76 4.74
CA VAL A 187 -9.23 -24.79 3.71
C VAL A 187 -10.09 -26.03 3.95
N SER A 188 -11.40 -25.83 4.15
CA SER A 188 -12.35 -26.88 4.59
C SER A 188 -13.55 -27.11 3.68
#